data_AF-A0A0Q1DU29-F1
#
_entry.id   AF-A0A0Q1DU29-F1
#
_cell.length_a   1.000
_cell.length_b   1.000
_cell.length_c   1.000
_cell.angle_alpha   90.00
_cell.angle_beta   90.00
_cell.angle_gamma   90.00
#
_symmetry.space_group_name_H-M   'P 1'
#
loop_
_entity.id
_entity.type
_entity.pdbx_description
1 polymer ?
#
loop_
_entity_poly.entity_id
_entity_poly.type
_entity_poly.pdbx_seq_one_letter_code
_entity_poly.pdbx_strand_id
1 'polypeptide(L)'
;MRVSKAMATKVIWILVLALMLAGEANDGIDARHHFLSPTLGVITIAATVAWALWGFYISRSTRADVFIKQTFTLLLPIFLLVAAMNISFWYWIGLLFFIFLVWALLVSNEGFLTWAKNLESENTEG
;
A
#
# COMPACT_ATOMS: atom_id res chain seq x y z
N MET A 1 -12.11 -24.05 2.23
CA MET A 1 -12.45 -22.63 1.95
C MET A 1 -11.98 -22.29 0.54
N ARG A 2 -12.88 -22.09 -0.43
CA ARG A 2 -12.51 -21.48 -1.71
C ARG A 2 -12.23 -20.00 -1.43
N VAL A 3 -11.00 -19.54 -1.64
CA VAL A 3 -10.69 -18.10 -1.60
C VAL A 3 -11.27 -17.49 -2.87
N SER A 4 -12.16 -16.52 -2.74
CA SER A 4 -12.75 -15.84 -3.91
C SER A 4 -11.68 -15.03 -4.64
N LYS A 5 -11.83 -14.86 -5.96
CA LYS A 5 -10.92 -14.03 -6.76
C LYS A 5 -10.83 -12.60 -6.20
N ALA A 6 -11.96 -12.05 -5.73
CA ALA A 6 -12.00 -10.75 -5.07
C ALA A 6 -11.12 -10.71 -3.79
N MET A 7 -11.18 -11.75 -2.95
CA MET A 7 -10.35 -11.82 -1.75
C MET A 7 -8.86 -11.94 -2.11
N ALA A 8 -8.52 -12.75 -3.12
CA ALA A 8 -7.15 -12.85 -3.62
C ALA A 8 -6.63 -11.49 -4.12
N THR A 9 -7.42 -10.73 -4.89
CA THR A 9 -7.05 -9.39 -5.36
C THR A 9 -6.82 -8.42 -4.20
N LYS A 10 -7.68 -8.42 -3.16
CA LYS A 10 -7.51 -7.57 -1.97
C LYS A 10 -6.23 -7.92 -1.19
N VAL A 11 -5.95 -9.22 -1.04
CA VAL A 11 -4.72 -9.69 -0.36
C VAL A 11 -3.48 -9.32 -1.16
N ILE A 12 -3.48 -9.56 -2.47
CA ILE A 12 -2.37 -9.19 -3.37
C ILE A 12 -2.15 -7.68 -3.33
N TRP A 13 -3.21 -6.88 -3.33
CA TRP A 13 -3.14 -5.43 -3.20
C TRP A 13 -2.41 -4.99 -1.92
N ILE A 14 -2.78 -5.54 -0.76
CA ILE A 14 -2.10 -5.24 0.51
C ILE A 14 -0.63 -5.67 0.45
N LEU A 15 -0.34 -6.86 -0.07
CA LEU A 15 1.02 -7.40 -0.13
C LEU A 15 1.92 -6.56 -1.03
N VAL A 16 1.45 -6.17 -2.22
CA VAL A 16 2.18 -5.31 -3.15
C VAL A 16 2.53 -3.98 -2.47
N LEU A 17 1.54 -3.36 -1.82
CA LEU A 17 1.73 -2.10 -1.12
C LEU A 17 2.62 -2.21 0.13
N ALA A 18 2.53 -3.30 0.89
CA ALA A 18 3.36 -3.54 2.07
C ALA A 18 4.81 -3.88 1.71
N LEU A 19 5.02 -4.67 0.65
CA LEU A 19 6.35 -4.99 0.14
C LEU A 19 7.08 -3.74 -0.38
N MET A 20 6.35 -2.79 -0.97
CA MET A 20 6.93 -1.49 -1.35
C MET A 20 7.56 -0.76 -0.17
N LEU A 21 6.94 -0.83 1.01
CA LEU A 21 7.46 -0.20 2.23
C LEU A 21 8.60 -1.01 2.87
N ALA A 22 8.64 -2.33 2.64
CA ALA A 22 9.65 -3.21 3.23
C ALA A 22 10.94 -3.32 2.41
N GLY A 23 10.87 -3.19 1.08
CA GLY A 23 12.02 -3.32 0.17
C GLY A 23 13.13 -2.28 0.38
N GLU A 24 12.84 -1.19 1.10
CA GLU A 24 13.74 -0.06 1.30
C GLU A 24 14.55 -0.12 2.60
N ALA A 25 14.30 -1.12 3.46
CA ALA A 25 14.96 -1.27 4.75
C ALA A 25 16.43 -1.74 4.67
N ASN A 26 16.94 -2.12 3.49
CA ASN A 26 18.22 -2.83 3.37
C ASN A 26 19.40 -2.01 2.81
N ASP A 27 19.16 -0.90 2.10
CA ASP A 27 20.24 -0.23 1.32
C ASP A 27 20.73 1.12 1.88
N GLY A 28 20.43 1.47 3.14
CA GLY A 28 20.71 2.81 3.68
C GLY A 28 21.27 2.91 5.10
N ILE A 29 21.64 1.80 5.74
CA ILE A 29 22.07 1.82 7.15
C ILE A 29 23.51 2.35 7.35
N ASP A 30 24.25 2.67 6.28
CA ASP A 30 25.66 3.11 6.40
C ASP A 30 25.95 4.60 6.11
N ALA A 31 24.95 5.46 5.90
CA ALA A 31 25.20 6.86 5.56
C ALA A 31 24.52 7.90 6.46
N ARG A 32 25.13 8.10 7.63
CA ARG A 32 25.50 9.42 8.21
C ARG A 32 24.51 10.34 8.93
N HIS A 33 23.20 10.09 9.11
CA HIS A 33 22.35 11.00 9.93
C HIS A 33 21.55 10.25 11.04
N HIS A 34 22.25 9.77 12.07
CA HIS A 34 21.74 8.92 13.15
C HIS A 34 21.30 9.67 14.43
N PHE A 35 20.20 10.41 14.39
CA PHE A 35 19.47 10.73 15.63
C PHE A 35 17.95 10.56 15.52
N LEU A 36 17.40 10.62 14.30
CA LEU A 36 15.98 10.38 14.03
C LEU A 36 15.71 9.03 13.30
N SER A 37 16.74 8.38 12.74
CA SER A 37 16.57 7.24 11.82
C SER A 37 16.04 5.93 12.45
N PRO A 38 16.41 5.51 13.68
CA PRO A 38 15.93 4.23 14.19
C PRO A 38 14.48 4.31 14.68
N THR A 39 14.16 5.37 15.44
CA THR A 39 12.82 5.54 16.02
C THR A 39 11.77 5.80 14.95
N LEU A 40 12.07 6.65 13.95
CA LEU A 40 11.16 6.84 12.82
C LEU A 40 11.05 5.56 11.98
N GLY A 41 12.11 4.78 11.83
CA GLY A 41 12.06 3.49 11.13
C GLY A 41 11.13 2.50 11.83
N VAL A 42 11.23 2.38 13.15
CA VAL A 42 10.33 1.54 13.96
C VAL A 42 8.89 2.03 13.88
N ILE A 43 8.65 3.35 13.95
CA ILE A 43 7.31 3.94 13.82
C ILE A 43 6.72 3.63 12.44
N THR A 44 7.50 3.79 11.38
CA THR A 44 7.10 3.47 10.00
C THR A 44 6.75 2.00 9.83
N ILE A 45 7.57 1.10 10.36
CA ILE A 45 7.30 -0.36 10.31
C ILE A 45 6.02 -0.67 11.08
N ALA A 46 5.87 -0.12 12.30
CA ALA A 46 4.68 -0.31 13.11
C ALA A 46 3.42 0.23 12.42
N ALA A 47 3.50 1.42 11.80
CA ALA A 47 2.41 2.00 11.03
C ALA A 47 2.05 1.15 9.80
N THR A 48 3.06 0.61 9.10
CA THR A 48 2.88 -0.28 7.95
C THR A 48 2.18 -1.58 8.36
N VAL A 49 2.62 -2.19 9.47
CA VAL A 49 2.00 -3.41 10.02
C VAL A 49 0.56 -3.12 10.47
N ALA A 50 0.34 -2.02 11.20
CA ALA A 50 -1.00 -1.62 11.63
C ALA A 50 -1.93 -1.37 10.43
N TRP A 51 -1.45 -0.70 9.39
CA TRP A 51 -2.17 -0.49 8.14
C TRP A 51 -2.49 -1.81 7.44
N ALA A 52 -1.55 -2.74 7.36
CA ALA A 52 -1.77 -4.05 6.73
C ALA A 52 -2.81 -4.87 7.49
N LEU A 53 -2.71 -4.94 8.83
CA LEU A 53 -3.68 -5.61 9.68
C LEU A 53 -5.08 -4.99 9.56
N TRP A 54 -5.16 -3.65 9.56
CA TRP A 54 -6.41 -2.94 9.34
C TRP A 54 -6.98 -3.23 7.95
N GLY A 55 -6.15 -3.21 6.91
CA GLY A 55 -6.53 -3.59 5.54
C GLY A 55 -7.10 -5.01 5.48
N PHE A 56 -6.44 -5.99 6.09
CA PHE A 56 -6.96 -7.35 6.17
C PHE A 56 -8.29 -7.42 6.91
N TYR A 57 -8.45 -6.67 8.00
CA TYR A 57 -9.69 -6.61 8.76
C TYR A 57 -10.85 -6.06 7.92
N ILE A 58 -10.69 -4.91 7.27
CA ILE A 58 -11.76 -4.28 6.48
C ILE A 58 -12.02 -4.97 5.14
N SER A 59 -11.06 -5.76 4.62
CA SER A 59 -11.19 -6.46 3.34
C SER A 59 -12.40 -7.41 3.29
N ARG A 60 -12.83 -7.92 4.45
CA ARG A 60 -13.96 -8.84 4.60
C ARG A 60 -15.32 -8.16 4.50
N SER A 61 -15.41 -6.89 4.83
CA SER A 61 -16.67 -6.13 4.90
C SER A 61 -16.78 -5.03 3.84
N THR A 62 -15.69 -4.77 3.11
CA THR A 62 -15.59 -3.67 2.14
C THR A 62 -15.52 -4.20 0.72
N ARG A 63 -16.25 -3.56 -0.21
CA ARG A 63 -16.17 -3.88 -1.64
C ARG A 63 -14.78 -3.58 -2.21
N ALA A 64 -14.34 -4.33 -3.21
CA ALA A 64 -12.98 -4.24 -3.76
C ALA A 64 -12.58 -2.84 -4.26
N ASP A 65 -13.48 -2.13 -4.94
CA ASP A 65 -13.25 -0.76 -5.42
C ASP A 65 -13.06 0.24 -4.29
N VAL A 66 -13.94 0.18 -3.27
CA VAL A 66 -13.86 1.03 -2.08
C VAL A 66 -12.62 0.69 -1.26
N PHE A 67 -12.31 -0.59 -1.14
CA PHE A 67 -11.15 -1.10 -0.43
C PHE A 67 -9.84 -0.56 -1.01
N ILE A 68 -9.67 -0.63 -2.33
CA ILE A 68 -8.49 -0.11 -3.04
C ILE A 68 -8.29 1.39 -2.77
N LYS A 69 -9.36 2.19 -2.87
CA LYS A 69 -9.31 3.64 -2.61
C LYS A 69 -8.94 3.98 -1.17
N GLN A 70 -9.60 3.34 -0.20
CA GLN A 70 -9.38 3.62 1.22
C GLN A 70 -7.99 3.22 1.68
N THR A 71 -7.54 2.02 1.30
CA THR A 71 -6.22 1.53 1.68
C THR A 71 -5.09 2.36 1.08
N PHE A 72 -5.20 2.77 -0.19
CA PHE A 72 -4.22 3.66 -0.82
C PHE A 72 -4.12 5.02 -0.12
N THR A 73 -5.27 5.64 0.16
CA THR A 73 -5.31 6.98 0.79
C THR A 73 -4.66 6.99 2.17
N LEU A 74 -4.90 5.94 2.96
CA LEU A 74 -4.31 5.79 4.30
C LEU A 74 -2.83 5.42 4.29
N LEU A 75 -2.33 4.88 3.17
CA LEU A 75 -0.91 4.54 3.03
C LEU A 75 -0.06 5.75 2.63
N LEU A 76 -0.68 6.75 1.99
CA LEU A 76 -0.01 7.95 1.49
C LEU A 76 0.78 8.71 2.56
N PRO A 77 0.27 8.92 3.79
CA PRO A 77 1.05 9.52 4.88
C PRO A 77 2.26 8.68 5.31
N ILE A 78 2.14 7.35 5.27
CA ILE A 78 3.23 6.43 5.62
C ILE A 78 4.35 6.54 4.58
N PHE A 79 4.01 6.58 3.29
CA PHE A 79 4.97 6.82 2.22
C PHE A 79 5.68 8.17 2.35
N LEU A 80 4.95 9.25 2.67
CA LEU A 80 5.57 10.55 2.89
C LEU A 80 6.53 10.56 4.08
N LEU A 81 6.22 9.77 5.12
CA LEU A 81 7.08 9.62 6.29
C LEU A 81 8.37 8.84 5.94
N VAL A 82 8.27 7.77 5.15
CA VAL A 82 9.43 7.06 4.58
C VAL A 82 10.30 7.97 3.73
N ALA A 83 9.68 8.75 2.83
CA ALA A 83 10.37 9.71 1.98
C ALA A 83 11.13 10.75 2.80
N ALA A 84 10.51 11.26 3.88
CA ALA A 84 11.14 12.24 4.75
C ALA A 84 12.37 11.68 5.48
N MET A 85 12.41 10.37 5.75
CA MET A 85 13.58 9.71 6.33
C MET A 85 14.73 9.53 5.34
N ASN A 86 14.44 9.45 4.04
CA ASN A 86 15.42 9.22 2.99
C ASN A 86 15.68 10.52 2.21
N ILE A 87 16.72 11.28 2.63
CA ILE A 87 16.92 12.70 2.29
C ILE A 87 17.28 12.95 0.80
N SER A 88 17.48 11.91 -0.01
CA SER A 88 17.81 12.09 -1.43
C SER A 88 16.61 12.65 -2.21
N PHE A 89 16.79 13.83 -2.83
CA PHE A 89 15.76 14.46 -3.68
C PHE A 89 15.29 13.56 -4.83
N TRP A 90 16.19 12.77 -5.42
CA TRP A 90 15.84 11.81 -6.46
C TRP A 90 14.92 10.69 -5.97
N TYR A 91 15.06 10.32 -4.69
CA TYR A 91 14.19 9.35 -4.05
C TYR A 91 12.79 9.90 -3.85
N TRP A 92 12.67 11.16 -3.41
CA TRP A 92 11.40 11.87 -3.35
C TRP A 92 10.68 11.88 -4.70
N ILE A 93 11.40 12.19 -5.78
CA ILE A 93 10.82 12.18 -7.13
C ILE A 93 10.36 10.78 -7.53
N GLY A 94 11.21 9.76 -7.34
CA GLY A 94 10.88 8.37 -7.70
C GLY A 94 9.65 7.86 -6.95
N LEU A 95 9.60 8.10 -5.65
CA LEU A 95 8.50 7.67 -4.79
C LEU A 95 7.21 8.42 -5.11
N LEU A 96 7.25 9.75 -5.26
CA LEU A 96 6.07 10.54 -5.64
C LEU A 96 5.56 10.17 -7.04
N PHE A 97 6.46 9.98 -8.01
CA PHE A 97 6.11 9.56 -9.35
C PHE A 97 5.44 8.18 -9.34
N PHE A 98 5.96 7.25 -8.55
CA PHE A 98 5.39 5.92 -8.41
C PHE A 98 4.01 5.94 -7.73
N ILE A 99 3.86 6.67 -6.62
CA ILE A 99 2.56 6.89 -5.96
C ILE A 99 1.56 7.47 -6.95
N PHE A 100 1.99 8.45 -7.76
CA PHE A 100 1.18 9.04 -8.80
C PHE A 100 0.77 8.01 -9.86
N LEU A 101 1.68 7.13 -10.32
CA LEU A 101 1.36 6.08 -11.27
C LEU A 101 0.34 5.07 -10.70
N VAL A 102 0.53 4.61 -9.46
CA VAL A 102 -0.44 3.71 -8.80
C VAL A 102 -1.80 4.40 -8.68
N TRP A 103 -1.81 5.67 -8.30
CA TRP A 103 -3.04 6.44 -8.21
C TRP A 103 -3.73 6.58 -9.57
N ALA A 104 -3.01 7.00 -10.61
CA ALA A 104 -3.56 7.25 -11.93
C ALA A 104 -4.03 5.96 -12.62
N LEU A 105 -3.23 4.89 -12.55
CA LEU A 105 -3.49 3.66 -13.29
C LEU A 105 -4.50 2.75 -12.59
N LEU A 106 -4.57 2.77 -11.25
CA LEU A 106 -5.35 1.80 -10.48
C LEU A 106 -6.42 2.50 -9.64
N VAL A 107 -6.07 3.49 -8.84
CA VAL A 107 -6.99 4.06 -7.83
C VAL A 107 -8.01 5.04 -8.43
N SER A 108 -7.61 5.79 -9.46
CA SER A 108 -8.44 6.76 -10.19
C SER A 108 -8.99 6.21 -11.50
N ASN A 109 -8.60 5.00 -11.90
CA ASN A 109 -9.03 4.39 -13.15
C ASN A 109 -10.37 3.68 -12.98
N GLU A 110 -11.44 4.25 -13.54
CA GLU A 110 -12.79 3.69 -13.46
C GLU A 110 -12.91 2.30 -14.06
N GLY A 111 -12.17 2.00 -15.13
CA GLY A 111 -12.15 0.69 -15.76
C GLY A 111 -11.57 -0.38 -14.82
N PHE A 112 -10.45 -0.08 -14.17
CA PHE A 112 -9.85 -0.98 -13.18
C PHE A 112 -10.74 -1.18 -11.96
N LEU A 113 -11.32 -0.11 -11.42
CA LEU A 113 -12.23 -0.20 -10.26
C LEU A 113 -13.50 -0.99 -10.59
N THR A 114 -14.05 -0.81 -11.78
CA THR A 114 -15.22 -1.56 -12.25
C THR A 114 -14.88 -3.05 -12.42
N TRP A 115 -13.72 -3.36 -13.00
CA TRP A 115 -13.21 -4.73 -13.04
C TRP A 115 -13.08 -5.32 -11.63
N ALA A 116 -12.46 -4.60 -10.70
CA ALA A 116 -12.27 -5.06 -9.33
C ALA A 116 -13.61 -5.32 -8.61
N LYS A 117 -14.61 -4.46 -8.82
CA LYS A 117 -15.97 -4.63 -8.31
C LYS A 117 -16.65 -5.89 -8.89
N ASN A 118 -16.48 -6.15 -10.19
CA ASN A 118 -17.10 -7.31 -10.85
C ASN A 118 -16.52 -8.66 -10.38
N LEU A 119 -15.33 -8.68 -9.77
CA LEU A 119 -14.78 -9.89 -9.13
C LEU A 119 -15.62 -10.38 -7.94
N GLU A 120 -16.47 -9.51 -7.38
CA GLU A 120 -17.36 -9.87 -6.28
C GLU A 120 -18.64 -10.56 -6.78
N SER A 121 -19.13 -10.23 -7.98
CA SER A 121 -20.34 -10.85 -8.55
C SER A 121 -20.10 -12.28 -9.04
N GLU A 122 -18.90 -12.57 -9.55
CA GLU A 122 -18.49 -13.94 -9.94
C GLU A 122 -18.55 -14.94 -8.76
N ASN A 123 -18.57 -14.46 -7.52
CA ASN A 123 -18.56 -15.30 -6.32
C ASN A 123 -19.98 -15.64 -5.81
N THR A 124 -21.02 -15.04 -6.39
CA THR A 124 -22.44 -15.26 -6.05
C THR A 124 -23.12 -16.29 -6.96
N GLU A 125 -22.47 -16.68 -8.07
CA GLU A 125 -23.02 -17.61 -9.08
C GLU A 125 -22.40 -19.02 -9.03
N GLY A 126 -21.68 -19.38 -7.96
CA GLY A 126 -20.97 -20.66 -7.83
C GLY A 126 -21.29 -21.46 -6.58
#